data_AF-A0A3D3WSZ4-F1
#
_entry.id   AF-A0A3D3WSZ4-F1
#
_cell.length_a   1.000
_cell.length_b   1.000
_cell.length_c   1.000
_cell.angle_alpha   90.00
_cell.angle_beta   90.00
_cell.angle_gamma   90.00
#
_symmetry.space_group_name_H-M   'P 1'
#
loop_
_entity.id
_entity.type
_entity.pdbx_description
1 polymer ?
#
loop_
_entity_poly.entity_id
_entity_poly.type
_entity_poly.pdbx_seq_one_letter_code
_entity_poly.pdbx_strand_id
1 'polypeptide(L)'
;MAPRSGVVNDAYEGMRSPLESFEGDFNRLFAGLPARKPLGFRIWDDVMALQGSIYPTTTQVLWVDSPAELYWKARTYNTYNGKGWLSEHTVTEPIGYTPEFSLGTADRLRTDVTYTVTPLYASKKLFSGDMVLDVDRDVLIETQAPPVYSINVDALRRGVPIPSYLEDLGQAILEVVEGIGASVNDQALAQALPPQFRLDEVVREQGSVLRIQVTEALPPVPEVLSVSHPDGKFKNGEPYQVTSAISLAAPVQLRGSGEDYPAWVWQRYTQLPDSLPQRVRDLTAAVSRDAKTPYDKAKAVERFLQNNYDYNLRVDPPPYNADGVEHFLFTLKEGYSEYFASTMSVMLRTVDVPARLAVGYTTGTRVEGRDVFAVTDSNNHAWVEVYFPNFGWIPFEPTPGESLPGAYQPDSERRSLLTGNLTDASALDDGCFDDFDDFEDCGDEEPTLPVGGAAAGRGQTNPVLELWPWALLALGAAVVLYGLARLLWNRFMAVSTSPRIMFNRLSTLATLAAAGPVEFQTPYQFGRRLEEVLPGQGQSVSVIVGAYVRTRYGKKPPTASERRMMSLAWRSVRLRMLWAAVKRRTT
;
A
#
# COMPACT_ATOMS: atom_id res chain seq x y z
N MET A 1 -28.91 19.08 19.31
CA MET A 1 -28.32 18.06 20.19
C MET A 1 -28.81 16.71 19.71
N ALA A 2 -28.01 16.01 18.91
CA ALA A 2 -28.27 14.64 18.45
C ALA A 2 -27.12 13.75 18.97
N PRO A 3 -27.40 12.55 19.50
CA PRO A 3 -26.38 11.73 20.16
C PRO A 3 -25.47 11.02 19.14
N ARG A 4 -24.23 10.84 19.59
CA ARG A 4 -23.04 10.27 18.92
C ARG A 4 -23.31 8.90 18.27
N SER A 5 -22.94 8.75 17.00
CA SER A 5 -22.90 7.49 16.25
C SER A 5 -21.62 6.66 16.42
N GLY A 6 -20.70 7.06 17.31
CA GLY A 6 -19.39 6.41 17.49
C GLY A 6 -19.50 4.92 17.84
N VAL A 7 -20.41 4.54 18.74
CA VAL A 7 -20.50 3.14 19.23
C VAL A 7 -20.94 2.14 18.15
N VAL A 8 -21.71 2.58 17.16
CA VAL A 8 -22.15 1.71 16.05
C VAL A 8 -21.07 1.63 14.97
N ASN A 9 -20.29 2.70 14.79
CA ASN A 9 -19.14 2.72 13.89
C ASN A 9 -18.01 1.83 14.44
N ASP A 10 -17.70 1.95 15.73
CA ASP A 10 -16.65 1.17 16.40
C ASP A 10 -16.98 -0.33 16.44
N ALA A 11 -18.26 -0.68 16.59
CA ALA A 11 -18.72 -2.07 16.53
C ALA A 11 -18.70 -2.64 15.09
N TYR A 12 -18.95 -1.81 14.08
CA TYR A 12 -18.89 -2.20 12.67
C TYR A 12 -17.44 -2.38 12.18
N GLU A 13 -16.54 -1.48 12.57
CA GLU A 13 -15.09 -1.57 12.33
C GLU A 13 -14.47 -2.77 13.06
N GLY A 14 -14.87 -3.02 14.31
CA GLY A 14 -14.43 -4.19 15.09
C GLY A 14 -14.87 -5.54 14.49
N MET A 15 -15.99 -5.59 13.76
CA MET A 15 -16.46 -6.81 13.08
C MET A 15 -15.84 -7.04 11.70
N ARG A 16 -15.33 -5.98 11.05
CA ARG A 16 -14.76 -6.03 9.69
C ARG A 16 -13.23 -6.17 9.67
N SER A 17 -12.54 -5.58 10.66
CA SER A 17 -11.09 -5.66 10.85
C SER A 17 -10.52 -7.10 10.76
N PRO A 18 -11.14 -8.17 11.32
CA PRO A 18 -10.59 -9.53 11.25
C PRO A 18 -10.57 -10.15 9.85
N LEU A 19 -11.42 -9.69 8.93
CA LEU A 19 -11.49 -10.20 7.55
C LEU A 19 -10.50 -9.52 6.61
N GLU A 20 -10.18 -8.25 6.86
CA GLU A 20 -9.22 -7.47 6.07
C GLU A 20 -7.78 -7.67 6.58
N SER A 21 -7.57 -7.83 7.90
CA SER A 21 -6.30 -8.36 8.43
C SER A 21 -6.02 -9.72 7.83
N PHE A 22 -7.03 -10.56 7.60
CA PHE A 22 -6.82 -11.89 7.03
C PHE A 22 -6.24 -11.85 5.61
N GLU A 23 -6.57 -10.87 4.77
CA GLU A 23 -5.98 -10.77 3.41
C GLU A 23 -4.52 -10.28 3.46
N GLY A 24 -4.22 -9.31 4.33
CA GLY A 24 -2.85 -8.86 4.61
C GLY A 24 -1.99 -9.94 5.25
N ASP A 25 -2.51 -10.61 6.27
CA ASP A 25 -1.86 -11.71 6.99
C ASP A 25 -1.75 -12.98 6.13
N PHE A 26 -2.71 -13.24 5.25
CA PHE A 26 -2.63 -14.29 4.23
C PHE A 26 -1.56 -13.94 3.19
N ASN A 27 -1.51 -12.72 2.69
CA ASN A 27 -0.44 -12.27 1.80
C ASN A 27 0.93 -12.30 2.51
N ARG A 28 1.02 -12.01 3.82
CA ARG A 28 2.23 -12.21 4.63
C ARG A 28 2.62 -13.69 4.73
N LEU A 29 1.66 -14.57 5.05
CA LEU A 29 1.90 -16.02 5.20
C LEU A 29 2.27 -16.69 3.87
N PHE A 30 1.76 -16.15 2.75
CA PHE A 30 1.86 -16.74 1.43
C PHE A 30 2.62 -15.87 0.41
N ALA A 31 3.32 -14.82 0.84
CA ALA A 31 4.20 -13.99 0.02
C ALA A 31 5.28 -14.82 -0.71
N GLY A 32 5.61 -16.01 -0.19
CA GLY A 32 6.53 -16.96 -0.82
C GLY A 32 5.89 -18.05 -1.67
N LEU A 33 4.55 -18.12 -1.79
CA LEU A 33 3.90 -19.14 -2.61
C LEU A 33 3.71 -18.66 -4.05
N PRO A 34 4.15 -19.42 -5.05
CA PRO A 34 3.89 -19.08 -6.44
C PRO A 34 2.38 -19.07 -6.71
N ALA A 35 1.84 -17.92 -7.06
CA ALA A 35 0.44 -17.77 -7.43
C ALA A 35 0.16 -18.53 -8.74
N ARG A 36 -0.81 -19.45 -8.75
CA ARG A 36 -1.22 -20.22 -9.94
C ARG A 36 -2.00 -19.38 -10.97
N LYS A 37 -2.31 -18.12 -10.66
CA LYS A 37 -2.97 -17.18 -11.56
C LYS A 37 -2.22 -15.85 -11.50
N PRO A 38 -2.06 -15.13 -12.62
CA PRO A 38 -1.51 -13.78 -12.61
C PRO A 38 -2.38 -12.93 -11.70
N LEU A 39 -1.75 -12.36 -10.66
CA LEU A 39 -2.38 -11.35 -9.82
C LEU A 39 -2.51 -10.05 -10.64
N GLY A 40 -3.49 -9.21 -10.30
CA GLY A 40 -3.55 -7.88 -10.91
C GLY A 40 -2.27 -7.11 -10.55
N PHE A 41 -1.70 -6.39 -11.52
CA PHE A 41 -0.41 -5.70 -11.37
C PHE A 41 -0.45 -4.51 -10.38
N ARG A 42 -1.63 -4.11 -9.90
CA ARG A 42 -1.84 -2.94 -9.03
C ARG A 42 -2.02 -3.35 -7.56
N ILE A 43 -0.92 -3.66 -6.88
CA ILE A 43 -0.95 -4.00 -5.45
C ILE A 43 -0.05 -3.01 -4.69
N TRP A 44 -0.68 -2.11 -3.94
CA TRP A 44 -0.02 -1.10 -3.10
C TRP A 44 -0.19 -1.42 -1.61
N ASP A 45 -0.37 -2.70 -1.27
CA ASP A 45 -0.64 -3.17 0.09
C ASP A 45 0.64 -3.20 0.93
N ASP A 46 0.53 -3.52 2.22
CA ASP A 46 1.63 -3.41 3.21
C ASP A 46 2.74 -4.44 2.95
N VAL A 47 2.53 -5.30 1.96
CA VAL A 47 3.43 -6.35 1.50
C VAL A 47 3.58 -6.26 -0.01
N MET A 48 4.82 -6.32 -0.48
CA MET A 48 5.13 -6.53 -1.89
C MET A 48 6.03 -7.76 -2.04
N ALA A 49 5.49 -8.84 -2.61
CA ALA A 49 6.25 -10.05 -2.87
C ALA A 49 6.96 -9.97 -4.24
N LEU A 50 8.14 -10.57 -4.36
CA LEU A 50 8.77 -10.81 -5.66
C LEU A 50 8.05 -11.98 -6.35
N GLN A 51 7.42 -11.69 -7.48
CA GLN A 51 6.50 -12.61 -8.17
C GLN A 51 7.01 -12.95 -9.58
N GLY A 52 6.36 -13.93 -10.21
CA GLY A 52 6.66 -14.28 -11.59
C GLY A 52 6.13 -13.24 -12.58
N SER A 53 5.80 -13.69 -13.78
CA SER A 53 5.43 -12.80 -14.88
C SER A 53 4.25 -11.87 -14.56
N ILE A 54 4.39 -10.60 -14.97
CA ILE A 54 3.38 -9.54 -14.86
C ILE A 54 2.91 -9.09 -16.25
N TYR A 55 1.71 -8.48 -16.30
CA TYR A 55 1.06 -8.08 -17.55
C TYR A 55 0.40 -6.69 -17.41
N PRO A 56 1.20 -5.62 -17.32
CA PRO A 56 0.69 -4.26 -17.36
C PRO A 56 -0.16 -4.00 -18.61
N THR A 57 -1.18 -3.17 -18.47
CA THR A 57 -2.04 -2.76 -19.58
C THR A 57 -1.73 -1.33 -20.02
N THR A 58 -2.18 -0.93 -21.21
CA THR A 58 -2.11 0.48 -21.64
C THR A 58 -3.31 1.30 -21.17
N THR A 59 -4.11 0.76 -20.23
CA THR A 59 -5.29 1.45 -19.72
C THR A 59 -4.84 2.67 -18.95
N GLN A 60 -5.42 3.83 -19.23
CA GLN A 60 -5.12 5.04 -18.49
C GLN A 60 -5.61 4.92 -17.04
N VAL A 61 -4.76 5.34 -16.11
CA VAL A 61 -4.98 5.19 -14.66
C VAL A 61 -4.97 6.51 -13.93
N LEU A 62 -4.22 7.52 -14.40
CA LEU A 62 -4.22 8.86 -13.82
C LEU A 62 -4.20 9.93 -14.94
N TRP A 63 -4.79 11.07 -14.64
CA TRP A 63 -4.38 12.36 -15.20
C TRP A 63 -3.64 13.13 -14.11
N VAL A 64 -2.52 13.75 -14.44
CA VAL A 64 -1.79 14.58 -13.47
C VAL A 64 -1.48 15.94 -14.09
N ASP A 65 -2.05 16.99 -13.52
CA ASP A 65 -1.75 18.38 -13.86
C ASP A 65 -0.64 18.86 -12.92
N SER A 66 0.58 18.98 -13.43
CA SER A 66 1.78 19.26 -12.64
C SER A 66 2.76 20.12 -13.43
N PRO A 67 3.33 21.18 -12.82
CA PRO A 67 4.37 21.98 -13.46
C PRO A 67 5.74 21.25 -13.52
N ALA A 68 5.86 20.09 -12.87
CA ALA A 68 7.08 19.29 -12.81
C ALA A 68 6.81 17.83 -13.23
N GLU A 69 7.79 17.22 -13.90
CA GLU A 69 7.83 15.78 -14.10
C GLU A 69 8.22 15.10 -12.78
N LEU A 70 7.38 14.20 -12.27
CA LEU A 70 7.61 13.48 -11.03
C LEU A 70 7.24 12.02 -11.20
N TYR A 71 7.78 11.15 -10.34
CA TYR A 71 7.20 9.84 -10.12
C TYR A 71 6.06 9.97 -9.10
N TRP A 72 4.97 9.26 -9.38
CA TRP A 72 3.73 9.32 -8.62
C TRP A 72 3.72 8.14 -7.62
N LYS A 73 4.30 8.38 -6.46
CA LYS A 73 4.46 7.43 -5.36
C LYS A 73 3.14 7.07 -4.71
N ALA A 74 2.89 5.78 -4.62
CA ALA A 74 1.79 5.20 -3.85
C ALA A 74 2.22 4.81 -2.45
N ARG A 75 3.43 4.23 -2.34
CA ARG A 75 3.97 3.67 -1.11
C ARG A 75 5.49 3.56 -1.12
N THR A 76 6.09 3.57 0.08
CA THR A 76 7.43 3.04 0.35
C THR A 76 7.42 1.87 1.34
N TYR A 77 8.44 1.02 1.27
CA TYR A 77 8.63 -0.13 2.17
C TYR A 77 9.98 -0.05 2.89
N ASN A 78 10.00 -0.45 4.15
CA ASN A 78 11.18 -0.33 5.02
C ASN A 78 11.84 -1.68 5.34
N THR A 79 11.10 -2.79 5.45
CA THR A 79 11.67 -4.09 5.83
C THR A 79 11.81 -5.02 4.63
N TYR A 80 12.97 -5.67 4.47
CA TYR A 80 13.19 -6.75 3.51
C TYR A 80 13.31 -8.11 4.25
N ASN A 81 12.64 -9.15 3.73
CA ASN A 81 12.61 -10.47 4.37
C ASN A 81 13.11 -11.62 3.49
N GLY A 82 13.77 -11.31 2.36
CA GLY A 82 14.25 -12.29 1.39
C GLY A 82 13.21 -12.72 0.34
N LYS A 83 11.92 -12.58 0.61
CA LYS A 83 10.84 -12.92 -0.35
C LYS A 83 10.19 -11.68 -0.96
N GLY A 84 10.34 -10.55 -0.28
CA GLY A 84 9.74 -9.28 -0.66
C GLY A 84 9.92 -8.24 0.42
N TRP A 85 9.06 -7.24 0.38
CA TRP A 85 9.11 -6.04 1.18
C TRP A 85 7.86 -5.88 2.04
N LEU A 86 8.05 -5.28 3.21
CA LEU A 86 7.00 -5.05 4.21
C LEU A 86 7.06 -3.59 4.69
N SER A 87 5.89 -3.04 5.00
CA SER A 87 5.75 -1.81 5.79
C SER A 87 5.53 -2.22 7.25
N GLU A 88 6.53 -2.03 8.10
CA GLU A 88 6.50 -2.42 9.51
C GLU A 88 6.92 -1.28 10.43
N HIS A 89 6.51 -1.33 11.70
CA HIS A 89 6.82 -0.30 12.70
C HIS A 89 6.31 1.09 12.29
N THR A 90 5.11 1.14 11.74
CA THR A 90 4.44 2.35 11.28
C THR A 90 3.23 2.68 12.15
N VAL A 91 2.86 3.96 12.14
CA VAL A 91 1.62 4.49 12.73
C VAL A 91 0.88 5.29 11.68
N THR A 92 -0.42 5.42 11.86
CA THR A 92 -1.29 6.18 10.96
C THR A 92 -1.74 7.44 11.69
N GLU A 93 -1.47 8.59 11.09
CA GLU A 93 -1.73 9.90 11.67
C GLU A 93 -2.43 10.81 10.64
N PRO A 94 -3.15 11.86 11.05
CA PRO A 94 -3.71 12.83 10.10
C PRO A 94 -2.61 13.61 9.37
N ILE A 95 -2.90 14.11 8.17
CA ILE A 95 -2.02 15.07 7.48
C ILE A 95 -1.76 16.30 8.37
N GLY A 96 -0.52 16.80 8.36
CA GLY A 96 -0.09 17.89 9.25
C GLY A 96 0.31 17.45 10.66
N TYR A 97 0.26 16.15 10.98
CA TYR A 97 0.81 15.61 12.22
C TYR A 97 2.29 15.97 12.40
N THR A 98 2.68 16.32 13.62
CA THR A 98 4.06 16.55 14.04
C THR A 98 4.37 15.63 15.23
N PRO A 99 5.49 14.89 15.22
CA PRO A 99 5.89 14.06 16.35
C PRO A 99 6.02 14.86 17.66
N GLU A 100 5.57 14.28 18.77
CA GLU A 100 5.63 14.92 20.11
C GLU A 100 7.06 15.29 20.52
N PHE A 101 8.04 14.47 20.14
CA PHE A 101 9.46 14.74 20.32
C PHE A 101 10.13 14.83 18.96
N SER A 102 10.46 16.05 18.57
CA SER A 102 11.07 16.36 17.29
C SER A 102 12.27 17.28 17.42
N LEU A 103 13.19 17.14 16.47
CA LEU A 103 14.33 18.03 16.30
C LEU A 103 14.30 18.62 14.90
N GLY A 104 14.60 19.92 14.79
CA GLY A 104 14.65 20.60 13.51
C GLY A 104 15.76 20.05 12.62
N THR A 105 15.43 19.10 11.74
CA THR A 105 16.24 18.73 10.58
C THR A 105 15.83 19.60 9.41
N ALA A 106 16.76 20.44 8.93
CA ALA A 106 16.55 21.18 7.69
C ALA A 106 16.89 20.26 6.51
N ASP A 107 15.89 19.68 5.86
CA ASP A 107 16.06 19.10 4.54
C ASP A 107 16.35 20.25 3.55
N ARG A 108 17.63 20.42 3.24
CA ARG A 108 18.13 21.51 2.42
C ARG A 108 17.75 21.26 0.97
N LEU A 109 17.69 22.37 0.22
CA LEU A 109 17.51 22.34 -1.24
C LEU A 109 16.23 21.62 -1.66
N ARG A 110 15.12 21.88 -0.97
CA ARG A 110 13.80 21.45 -1.43
C ARG A 110 12.98 22.65 -1.89
N THR A 111 12.09 22.42 -2.85
CA THR A 111 11.11 23.40 -3.29
C THR A 111 9.73 22.76 -3.32
N ASP A 112 8.73 23.55 -2.98
CA ASP A 112 7.35 23.08 -2.96
C ASP A 112 6.78 23.12 -4.37
N VAL A 113 6.08 22.04 -4.73
CA VAL A 113 5.35 21.91 -5.98
C VAL A 113 3.95 21.41 -5.66
N THR A 114 2.97 22.19 -6.10
CA THR A 114 1.55 21.83 -6.00
C THR A 114 1.06 21.32 -7.34
N TYR A 115 0.38 20.19 -7.34
CA TYR A 115 -0.14 19.53 -8.54
C TYR A 115 -1.47 18.83 -8.24
N THR A 116 -2.24 18.56 -9.28
CA THR A 116 -3.56 17.92 -9.17
C THR A 116 -3.54 16.55 -9.83
N VAL A 117 -3.95 15.51 -9.10
CA VAL A 117 -4.05 14.15 -9.61
C VAL A 117 -5.53 13.76 -9.72
N THR A 118 -5.94 13.29 -10.89
CA THR A 118 -7.26 12.71 -11.13
C THR A 118 -7.15 11.21 -11.33
N PRO A 119 -7.52 10.38 -10.33
CA PRO A 119 -7.47 8.93 -10.46
C PRO A 119 -8.58 8.41 -11.36
N LEU A 120 -8.25 7.51 -12.28
CA LEU A 120 -9.21 6.87 -13.21
C LEU A 120 -9.65 5.47 -12.75
N TYR A 121 -9.33 5.12 -11.50
CA TYR A 121 -9.77 3.89 -10.84
C TYR A 121 -9.82 4.09 -9.32
N ALA A 122 -10.58 3.24 -8.63
CA ALA A 122 -10.66 3.30 -7.17
C ALA A 122 -9.41 2.71 -6.51
N SER A 123 -8.77 3.47 -5.62
CA SER A 123 -7.54 3.08 -4.92
C SER A 123 -7.66 3.31 -3.43
N LYS A 124 -7.04 2.45 -2.61
CA LYS A 124 -6.88 2.70 -1.15
C LYS A 124 -5.80 3.75 -0.88
N LYS A 125 -4.86 3.90 -1.82
CA LYS A 125 -3.71 4.80 -1.72
C LYS A 125 -3.86 5.98 -2.66
N LEU A 126 -3.46 7.15 -2.18
CA LEU A 126 -3.29 8.37 -2.95
C LEU A 126 -1.90 8.38 -3.58
N PHE A 127 -1.78 8.99 -4.76
CA PHE A 127 -0.52 9.13 -5.50
C PHE A 127 0.05 10.52 -5.31
N SER A 128 1.33 10.60 -4.95
CA SER A 128 1.99 11.85 -4.61
C SER A 128 3.43 11.89 -5.10
N GLY A 129 4.07 13.06 -5.04
CA GLY A 129 5.48 13.24 -5.33
C GLY A 129 6.36 12.77 -4.18
N ASP A 130 7.47 13.47 -3.98
CA ASP A 130 8.52 13.04 -3.06
C ASP A 130 8.10 13.12 -1.57
N MET A 131 8.10 14.32 -1.00
CA MET A 131 7.76 14.58 0.40
C MET A 131 6.43 15.32 0.49
N VAL A 132 5.37 14.64 0.91
CA VAL A 132 4.02 15.21 1.03
C VAL A 132 3.96 16.21 2.18
N LEU A 133 3.61 17.45 1.88
CA LEU A 133 3.42 18.51 2.88
C LEU A 133 1.95 18.73 3.21
N ASP A 134 1.09 18.71 2.19
CA ASP A 134 -0.33 19.03 2.33
C ASP A 134 -1.17 18.34 1.25
N VAL A 135 -2.45 18.11 1.55
CA VAL A 135 -3.45 17.54 0.65
C VAL A 135 -4.77 18.30 0.84
N ASP A 136 -5.47 18.62 -0.24
CA ASP A 136 -6.72 19.40 -0.24
C ASP A 136 -7.95 18.74 0.42
N ARG A 137 -7.75 17.67 1.18
CA ARG A 137 -8.82 16.90 1.83
C ARG A 137 -8.29 16.12 3.03
N ASP A 138 -9.23 15.66 3.84
CA ASP A 138 -8.94 14.80 4.98
C ASP A 138 -8.35 13.46 4.50
N VAL A 139 -7.09 13.24 4.84
CA VAL A 139 -6.36 12.00 4.57
C VAL A 139 -5.58 11.57 5.81
N LEU A 140 -5.27 10.29 5.86
CA LEU A 140 -4.36 9.71 6.82
C LEU A 140 -3.02 9.42 6.15
N ILE A 141 -1.94 9.85 6.79
CA ILE A 141 -0.57 9.51 6.43
C ILE A 141 -0.11 8.31 7.26
N GLU A 142 0.51 7.35 6.61
CA GLU A 142 1.31 6.33 7.30
C GLU A 142 2.72 6.89 7.48
N THR A 143 3.21 6.92 8.72
CA THR A 143 4.54 7.41 9.09
C THR A 143 5.22 6.42 10.05
N GLN A 144 6.47 6.68 10.39
CA GLN A 144 7.24 5.86 11.33
C GLN A 144 6.70 5.97 12.75
N ALA A 145 6.62 4.82 13.42
CA ALA A 145 6.46 4.79 14.87
C ALA A 145 7.71 5.39 15.55
N PRO A 146 7.56 6.12 16.67
CA PRO A 146 8.68 6.63 17.44
C PRO A 146 9.70 5.54 17.78
N PRO A 147 10.99 5.75 17.49
CA PRO A 147 12.06 4.79 17.76
C PRO A 147 12.40 4.76 19.25
N VAL A 148 12.04 3.66 19.93
CA VAL A 148 12.37 3.44 21.34
C VAL A 148 13.51 2.44 21.46
N TYR A 149 14.59 2.85 22.12
CA TYR A 149 15.77 2.02 22.35
C TYR A 149 15.88 1.64 23.81
N SER A 150 16.13 0.36 24.08
CA SER A 150 16.42 -0.10 25.44
C SER A 150 17.89 -0.46 25.59
N ILE A 151 18.58 0.27 26.46
CA ILE A 151 20.01 0.15 26.71
C ILE A 151 20.23 -0.54 28.04
N ASN A 152 20.95 -1.67 28.03
CA ASN A 152 21.37 -2.36 29.25
C ASN A 152 22.69 -1.77 29.74
N VAL A 153 22.64 -1.04 30.85
CA VAL A 153 23.79 -0.30 31.40
C VAL A 153 24.81 -1.24 32.04
N ASP A 154 24.36 -2.34 32.63
CA ASP A 154 25.26 -3.38 33.17
C ASP A 154 26.04 -4.09 32.05
N ALA A 155 25.39 -4.33 30.90
CA ALA A 155 26.07 -4.84 29.71
C ALA A 155 27.10 -3.84 29.17
N LEU A 156 26.75 -2.55 29.08
CA LEU A 156 27.66 -1.48 28.67
C LEU A 156 28.90 -1.40 29.57
N ARG A 157 28.74 -1.42 30.90
CA ARG A 157 29.85 -1.41 31.87
C ARG A 157 30.80 -2.60 31.72
N ARG A 158 30.26 -3.76 31.32
CA ARG A 158 31.05 -4.96 31.02
C ARG A 158 31.76 -4.91 29.66
N GLY A 159 31.62 -3.81 28.90
CA GLY A 159 32.21 -3.66 27.57
C GLY A 159 31.49 -4.48 26.50
N VAL A 160 30.21 -4.84 26.69
CA VAL A 160 29.42 -5.46 25.62
C VAL A 160 29.21 -4.41 24.52
N PRO A 161 29.60 -4.69 23.27
CA PRO A 161 29.45 -3.73 22.18
C PRO A 161 27.97 -3.44 21.93
N ILE A 162 27.67 -2.16 21.71
CA ILE A 162 26.36 -1.69 21.23
C ILE A 162 26.44 -1.39 19.73
N PRO A 163 25.30 -1.33 19.04
CA PRO A 163 25.29 -0.96 17.63
C PRO A 163 25.97 0.40 17.41
N SER A 164 26.73 0.53 16.32
CA SER A 164 27.55 1.72 16.03
C SER A 164 26.75 3.02 16.05
N TYR A 165 25.51 2.99 15.56
CA TYR A 165 24.59 4.13 15.54
C TYR A 165 24.10 4.57 16.93
N LEU A 166 24.40 3.82 18.00
CA LEU A 166 24.13 4.20 19.40
C LEU A 166 25.40 4.44 20.21
N GLU A 167 26.59 4.41 19.60
CA GLU A 167 27.87 4.52 20.33
C GLU A 167 27.94 5.80 21.17
N ASP A 168 27.61 6.96 20.59
CA ASP A 168 27.59 8.25 21.28
C ASP A 168 26.64 8.26 22.48
N LEU A 169 25.46 7.65 22.32
CA LEU A 169 24.48 7.48 23.39
C LEU A 169 25.04 6.59 24.50
N GLY A 170 25.67 5.47 24.15
CA GLY A 170 26.27 4.55 25.12
C GLY A 170 27.42 5.18 25.90
N GLN A 171 28.28 5.94 25.22
CA GLN A 171 29.38 6.69 25.83
C GLN A 171 28.84 7.74 26.82
N ALA A 172 27.88 8.55 26.39
CA ALA A 172 27.25 9.55 27.25
C ALA A 172 26.62 8.95 28.51
N ILE A 173 25.95 7.79 28.38
CA ILE A 173 25.40 7.06 29.52
C ILE A 173 26.52 6.57 30.46
N LEU A 174 27.58 5.98 29.92
CA LEU A 174 28.70 5.45 30.72
C LEU A 174 29.42 6.56 31.49
N GLU A 175 29.69 7.71 30.86
CA GLU A 175 30.37 8.84 31.50
C GLU A 175 29.64 9.33 32.76
N VAL A 176 28.31 9.48 32.70
CA VAL A 176 27.51 9.88 33.87
C VAL A 176 27.50 8.81 34.94
N VAL A 177 27.32 7.56 34.52
CA VAL A 177 27.12 6.43 35.41
C VAL A 177 28.41 6.08 36.16
N GLU A 178 29.57 6.29 35.55
CA GLU A 178 30.89 6.11 36.17
C GLU A 178 31.34 7.36 36.95
N GLY A 179 31.01 8.56 36.47
CA GLY A 179 31.39 9.82 37.12
C GLY A 179 30.67 10.11 38.44
N ILE A 180 29.39 9.78 38.56
CA ILE A 180 28.55 10.10 39.74
C ILE A 180 28.31 8.87 40.63
N GLY A 181 28.56 7.64 40.13
CA GLY A 181 28.42 6.40 40.90
C GLY A 181 26.97 6.00 41.22
N ALA A 182 26.73 5.37 42.38
CA ALA A 182 25.41 4.82 42.75
C ALA A 182 24.32 5.88 43.04
N SER A 183 24.65 7.18 43.02
CA SER A 183 23.75 8.30 43.32
C SER A 183 23.25 9.06 42.07
N VAL A 184 23.45 8.52 40.87
CA VAL A 184 22.97 9.14 39.62
C VAL A 184 21.45 9.28 39.67
N ASN A 185 20.93 10.50 39.57
CA ASN A 185 19.49 10.77 39.45
C ASN A 185 19.06 10.82 37.97
N ASP A 186 17.76 10.70 37.71
CA ASP A 186 17.22 10.63 36.34
C ASP A 186 17.43 11.96 35.57
N GLN A 187 17.46 13.09 36.27
CA GLN A 187 17.73 14.39 35.66
C GLN A 187 19.17 14.50 35.11
N ALA A 188 20.16 13.99 35.85
CA ALA A 188 21.55 13.95 35.39
C ALA A 188 21.73 13.03 34.19
N LEU A 189 21.02 11.89 34.16
CA LEU A 189 20.98 11.01 32.99
C LEU A 189 20.38 11.72 31.79
N ALA A 190 19.21 12.34 31.96
CA ALA A 190 18.52 13.04 30.88
C ALA A 190 19.35 14.20 30.29
N GLN A 191 20.11 14.93 31.13
CA GLN A 191 20.94 16.04 30.69
C GLN A 191 22.21 15.64 29.94
N ALA A 192 22.67 14.40 30.13
CA ALA A 192 23.85 13.90 29.44
C ALA A 192 23.55 13.20 28.13
N LEU A 193 22.29 12.80 27.90
CA LEU A 193 21.91 12.21 26.62
C LEU A 193 22.19 13.21 25.49
N PRO A 194 22.66 12.73 24.32
CA PRO A 194 22.73 13.57 23.14
C PRO A 194 21.36 14.23 22.86
N PRO A 195 21.31 15.45 22.32
CA PRO A 195 20.08 16.24 22.22
C PRO A 195 18.98 15.55 21.40
N GLN A 196 19.35 14.59 20.56
CA GLN A 196 18.42 13.77 19.78
C GLN A 196 17.76 12.64 20.55
N PHE A 197 18.16 12.35 21.78
CA PHE A 197 17.53 11.35 22.62
C PHE A 197 16.85 11.97 23.83
N ARG A 198 15.63 11.51 24.11
CA ARG A 198 14.89 11.82 25.34
C ARG A 198 14.88 10.58 26.24
N LEU A 199 15.15 10.80 27.52
CA LEU A 199 14.99 9.77 28.54
C LEU A 199 13.51 9.52 28.81
N ASP A 200 13.04 8.28 28.64
CA ASP A 200 11.64 7.92 28.94
C ASP A 200 11.50 7.10 30.23
N GLU A 201 12.36 6.10 30.44
CA GLU A 201 12.29 5.21 31.60
C GLU A 201 13.67 4.82 32.11
N VAL A 202 13.84 4.74 33.43
CA VAL A 202 15.05 4.21 34.09
C VAL A 202 14.66 3.07 35.01
N VAL A 203 15.16 1.87 34.73
CA VAL A 203 15.00 0.70 35.60
C VAL A 203 16.23 0.56 36.49
N ARG A 204 15.99 0.45 37.80
CA ARG A 204 17.04 0.38 38.82
C ARG A 204 16.93 -0.90 39.66
N GLU A 205 18.07 -1.44 40.04
CA GLU A 205 18.19 -2.55 40.99
C GLU A 205 19.16 -2.14 42.11
N GLN A 206 18.70 -2.21 43.36
CA GLN A 206 19.46 -1.77 44.54
C GLN A 206 20.06 -0.35 44.41
N GLY A 207 19.31 0.56 43.76
CA GLY A 207 19.73 1.95 43.51
C GLY A 207 20.63 2.15 42.28
N SER A 208 21.21 1.07 41.74
CA SER A 208 22.03 1.10 40.53
C SER A 208 21.16 1.07 39.27
N VAL A 209 21.55 1.85 38.25
CA VAL A 209 20.87 1.85 36.96
C VAL A 209 21.18 0.54 36.22
N LEU A 210 20.14 -0.23 35.93
CA LEU A 210 20.24 -1.51 35.21
C LEU A 210 19.97 -1.32 33.72
N ARG A 211 18.89 -0.60 33.40
CA ARG A 211 18.41 -0.43 32.03
C ARG A 211 17.80 0.96 31.86
N ILE A 212 18.03 1.55 30.70
CA ILE A 212 17.47 2.84 30.31
C ILE A 212 16.64 2.65 29.05
N GLN A 213 15.49 3.31 28.96
CA GLN A 213 14.75 3.49 27.71
C GLN A 213 14.86 4.94 27.25
N VAL A 214 15.21 5.11 25.97
CA VAL A 214 15.27 6.42 25.32
C VAL A 214 14.48 6.40 24.03
N THR A 215 13.84 7.52 23.71
CA THR A 215 13.23 7.78 22.40
C THR A 215 14.10 8.76 21.64
N GLU A 216 14.37 8.46 20.37
CA GLU A 216 15.03 9.41 19.49
C GLU A 216 14.04 10.36 18.82
N ALA A 217 14.43 11.61 18.65
CA ALA A 217 13.62 12.64 18.01
C ALA A 217 13.42 12.34 16.52
N LEU A 218 12.18 12.45 16.06
CA LEU A 218 11.87 12.38 14.64
C LEU A 218 11.86 13.78 14.00
N PRO A 219 12.00 13.89 12.67
CA PRO A 219 11.80 15.16 11.97
C PRO A 219 10.40 15.75 12.24
N PRO A 220 10.25 17.08 12.31
CA PRO A 220 8.96 17.72 12.57
C PRO A 220 7.96 17.48 11.44
N VAL A 221 8.44 17.47 10.18
CA VAL A 221 7.64 16.99 9.06
C VAL A 221 7.91 15.49 8.92
N PRO A 222 6.92 14.63 9.23
CA PRO A 222 7.11 13.19 9.22
C PRO A 222 7.40 12.66 7.82
N GLU A 223 8.12 11.55 7.76
CA GLU A 223 8.27 10.76 6.55
C GLU A 223 6.92 10.11 6.19
N VAL A 224 6.35 10.48 5.05
CA VAL A 224 5.11 9.88 4.55
C VAL A 224 5.41 8.63 3.74
N LEU A 225 5.04 7.47 4.27
CA LEU A 225 5.23 6.16 3.63
C LEU A 225 4.10 5.83 2.66
N SER A 226 2.87 6.19 3.00
CA SER A 226 1.72 6.11 2.11
C SER A 226 0.62 7.06 2.59
N VAL A 227 -0.29 7.44 1.68
CA VAL A 227 -1.44 8.30 2.01
C VAL A 227 -2.72 7.53 1.71
N SER A 228 -3.65 7.52 2.66
CA SER A 228 -4.89 6.71 2.59
C SER A 228 -6.12 7.50 2.99
N HIS A 229 -7.28 7.05 2.53
CA HIS A 229 -8.56 7.64 2.88
C HIS A 229 -9.03 7.08 4.25
N PRO A 230 -9.54 7.90 5.18
CA PRO A 230 -10.01 7.44 6.50
C PRO A 230 -11.07 6.32 6.41
N ASP A 231 -12.07 6.51 5.54
CA ASP A 231 -13.23 5.60 5.43
C ASP A 231 -13.22 4.66 4.21
N GLY A 232 -12.06 4.40 3.57
CA GLY A 232 -11.98 3.39 2.51
C GLY A 232 -11.12 3.74 1.29
N LYS A 233 -11.75 3.92 0.12
CA LYS A 233 -11.05 4.13 -1.17
C LYS A 233 -11.35 5.49 -1.76
N PHE A 234 -10.33 6.11 -2.34
CA PHE A 234 -10.50 7.25 -3.24
C PHE A 234 -11.33 6.82 -4.46
N LYS A 235 -12.34 7.62 -4.81
CA LYS A 235 -13.26 7.32 -5.90
C LYS A 235 -12.62 7.58 -7.25
N ASN A 236 -13.08 6.85 -8.25
CA ASN A 236 -12.72 7.12 -9.65
C ASN A 236 -13.26 8.49 -10.07
N GLY A 237 -12.42 9.29 -10.72
CA GLY A 237 -12.75 10.55 -11.36
C GLY A 237 -12.78 11.75 -10.42
N GLU A 238 -12.44 11.57 -9.14
CA GLU A 238 -12.43 12.65 -8.15
C GLU A 238 -11.00 13.22 -8.03
N PRO A 239 -10.73 14.41 -8.60
CA PRO A 239 -9.39 15.01 -8.53
C PRO A 239 -9.05 15.42 -7.11
N TYR A 240 -7.77 15.38 -6.77
CA TYR A 240 -7.21 15.89 -5.52
C TYR A 240 -5.92 16.66 -5.77
N GLN A 241 -5.71 17.71 -5.00
CA GLN A 241 -4.50 18.51 -5.02
C GLN A 241 -3.56 18.11 -3.88
N VAL A 242 -2.27 18.04 -4.20
CA VAL A 242 -1.19 17.71 -3.25
C VAL A 242 -0.09 18.74 -3.40
N THR A 243 0.47 19.18 -2.27
CA THR A 243 1.71 19.95 -2.24
C THR A 243 2.82 19.04 -1.73
N SER A 244 3.88 18.89 -2.53
CA SER A 244 5.07 18.11 -2.15
C SER A 244 6.34 18.94 -2.22
N ALA A 245 7.25 18.72 -1.28
CA ALA A 245 8.61 19.25 -1.31
C ALA A 245 9.53 18.32 -2.12
N ILE A 246 10.04 18.79 -3.26
CA ILE A 246 10.92 18.01 -4.15
C ILE A 246 12.37 18.47 -4.01
N SER A 247 13.31 17.53 -4.14
CA SER A 247 14.74 17.82 -4.01
C SER A 247 15.32 18.51 -5.24
N LEU A 248 16.14 19.54 -4.99
CA LEU A 248 16.99 20.26 -5.93
C LEU A 248 18.48 19.90 -5.72
N ALA A 249 18.78 18.88 -4.91
CA ALA A 249 20.15 18.51 -4.58
C ALA A 249 20.90 17.96 -5.80
N ALA A 250 22.02 18.59 -6.11
CA ALA A 250 22.93 18.16 -7.16
C ALA A 250 23.88 17.05 -6.67
N PRO A 251 24.45 16.23 -7.57
CA PRO A 251 25.40 15.17 -7.21
C PRO A 251 26.57 15.62 -6.33
N VAL A 252 27.06 16.86 -6.50
CA VAL A 252 28.15 17.40 -5.68
C VAL A 252 27.76 17.57 -4.21
N GLN A 253 26.52 17.96 -3.94
CA GLN A 253 25.99 18.13 -2.58
C GLN A 253 25.74 16.77 -1.93
N LEU A 254 25.21 15.81 -2.69
CA LEU A 254 24.95 14.44 -2.21
C LEU A 254 26.24 13.68 -1.88
N ARG A 255 27.33 13.89 -2.62
CA ARG A 255 28.65 13.34 -2.25
C ARG A 255 29.19 13.90 -0.94
N GLY A 256 28.80 15.13 -0.59
CA GLY A 256 29.24 15.84 0.62
C GLY A 256 28.33 15.68 1.83
N SER A 257 27.28 14.84 1.77
CA SER A 257 26.31 14.70 2.85
C SER A 257 26.85 14.01 4.10
N GLY A 258 27.93 13.23 3.96
CA GLY A 258 28.47 12.38 5.04
C GLY A 258 27.67 11.08 5.26
N GLU A 259 28.06 10.36 6.31
CA GLU A 259 27.50 9.06 6.75
C GLU A 259 26.96 9.15 8.20
N ASP A 260 26.76 10.35 8.72
CA ASP A 260 26.17 10.59 10.04
C ASP A 260 24.64 10.52 9.95
N TYR A 261 24.13 9.29 10.05
CA TYR A 261 22.72 8.98 9.93
C TYR A 261 22.04 9.00 11.31
N PRO A 262 20.82 9.55 11.43
CA PRO A 262 20.00 9.33 12.62
C PRO A 262 19.84 7.82 12.89
N ALA A 263 19.83 7.43 14.16
CA ALA A 263 19.80 6.02 14.54
C ALA A 263 18.56 5.31 13.99
N TRP A 264 17.42 6.00 13.94
CA TRP A 264 16.18 5.46 13.38
C TRP A 264 16.23 5.23 11.87
N VAL A 265 17.02 6.05 11.14
CA VAL A 265 17.25 5.86 9.71
C VAL A 265 18.13 4.65 9.51
N TRP A 266 19.27 4.61 10.21
CA TRP A 266 20.23 3.53 10.08
C TRP A 266 19.58 2.19 10.42
N GLN A 267 19.08 2.02 11.64
CA GLN A 267 18.54 0.76 12.14
C GLN A 267 17.48 0.17 11.20
N ARG A 268 16.59 1.01 10.68
CA ARG A 268 15.43 0.59 9.89
C ARG A 268 15.78 0.39 8.42
N TYR A 269 16.61 1.26 7.85
CA TYR A 269 16.86 1.31 6.42
C TYR A 269 18.20 0.73 5.99
N THR A 270 18.99 0.17 6.92
CA THR A 270 20.05 -0.80 6.65
C THR A 270 19.67 -2.23 7.06
N GLN A 271 18.45 -2.43 7.59
CA GLN A 271 17.95 -3.74 7.99
C GLN A 271 17.97 -4.74 6.82
N LEU A 272 18.51 -5.93 7.09
CA LEU A 272 18.51 -7.10 6.22
C LEU A 272 18.28 -8.36 7.05
N PRO A 273 17.68 -9.43 6.49
CA PRO A 273 17.50 -10.68 7.20
C PRO A 273 18.86 -11.37 7.40
N ASP A 274 19.04 -12.04 8.53
CA ASP A 274 20.26 -12.83 8.83
C ASP A 274 20.51 -13.94 7.79
N SER A 275 19.46 -14.38 7.11
CA SER A 275 19.50 -15.38 6.05
C SER A 275 19.98 -14.85 4.68
N LEU A 276 20.26 -13.55 4.54
CA LEU A 276 20.71 -12.99 3.27
C LEU A 276 22.02 -13.67 2.82
N PRO A 277 22.08 -14.28 1.62
CA PRO A 277 23.26 -15.02 1.18
C PRO A 277 24.51 -14.14 1.07
N GLN A 278 25.64 -14.64 1.60
CA GLN A 278 26.92 -13.92 1.63
C GLN A 278 27.38 -13.45 0.24
N ARG A 279 27.09 -14.24 -0.81
CA ARG A 279 27.46 -13.88 -2.19
C ARG A 279 26.86 -12.56 -2.68
N VAL A 280 25.72 -12.11 -2.12
CA VAL A 280 25.13 -10.79 -2.42
C VAL A 280 25.99 -9.68 -1.83
N ARG A 281 26.46 -9.86 -0.58
CA ARG A 281 27.37 -8.92 0.09
C ARG A 281 28.71 -8.83 -0.63
N ASP A 282 29.28 -9.98 -0.98
CA ASP A 282 30.57 -10.07 -1.67
C ASP A 282 30.51 -9.40 -3.05
N LEU A 283 29.43 -9.63 -3.81
CA LEU A 283 29.21 -8.97 -5.09
C LEU A 283 29.10 -7.46 -4.92
N THR A 284 28.31 -7.00 -3.95
CA THR A 284 28.16 -5.55 -3.71
C THR A 284 29.49 -4.91 -3.34
N ALA A 285 30.24 -5.50 -2.41
CA ALA A 285 31.55 -4.99 -2.02
C ALA A 285 32.54 -4.95 -3.20
N ALA A 286 32.43 -5.88 -4.15
CA ALA A 286 33.22 -5.84 -5.38
C ALA A 286 32.78 -4.71 -6.33
N VAL A 287 31.46 -4.51 -6.49
CA VAL A 287 30.88 -3.46 -7.35
C VAL A 287 31.15 -2.06 -6.82
N SER A 288 31.15 -1.87 -5.51
CA SER A 288 31.33 -0.57 -4.85
C SER A 288 32.74 -0.30 -4.33
N ARG A 289 33.72 -1.18 -4.62
CA ARG A 289 35.08 -1.14 -4.05
C ARG A 289 35.77 0.23 -4.15
N ASP A 290 35.64 0.90 -5.29
CA ASP A 290 36.31 2.18 -5.56
C ASP A 290 35.44 3.39 -5.19
N ALA A 291 34.20 3.17 -4.74
CA ALA A 291 33.25 4.21 -4.39
C ALA A 291 33.46 4.67 -2.93
N LYS A 292 33.78 5.97 -2.76
CA LYS A 292 34.13 6.53 -1.45
C LYS A 292 32.95 7.11 -0.67
N THR A 293 31.89 7.51 -1.36
CA THR A 293 30.74 8.20 -0.76
C THR A 293 29.47 7.35 -0.92
N PRO A 294 28.44 7.51 -0.08
CA PRO A 294 27.15 6.86 -0.26
C PRO A 294 26.55 7.11 -1.65
N TYR A 295 26.69 8.32 -2.18
CA TYR A 295 26.25 8.67 -3.53
C TYR A 295 26.99 7.86 -4.60
N ASP A 296 28.32 7.77 -4.51
CA ASP A 296 29.12 7.02 -5.48
C ASP A 296 28.86 5.52 -5.38
N LYS A 297 28.61 4.98 -4.18
CA LYS A 297 28.19 3.58 -3.95
C LYS A 297 26.84 3.32 -4.63
N ALA A 298 25.85 4.20 -4.42
CA ALA A 298 24.55 4.14 -5.08
C ALA A 298 24.65 4.15 -6.60
N LYS A 299 25.40 5.10 -7.18
CA LYS A 299 25.62 5.16 -8.64
C LYS A 299 26.42 3.97 -9.18
N ALA A 300 27.34 3.38 -8.41
CA ALA A 300 28.08 2.19 -8.83
C ALA A 300 27.16 0.98 -8.94
N VAL A 301 26.33 0.75 -7.92
CA VAL A 301 25.33 -0.34 -7.91
C VAL A 301 24.28 -0.14 -9.01
N GLU A 302 23.74 1.08 -9.14
CA GLU A 302 22.76 1.42 -10.17
C GLU A 302 23.28 1.11 -11.58
N ARG A 303 24.47 1.64 -11.94
CA ARG A 303 25.09 1.37 -13.24
C ARG A 303 25.42 -0.10 -13.44
N PHE A 304 25.84 -0.80 -12.39
CA PHE A 304 26.10 -2.24 -12.48
C PHE A 304 24.83 -3.00 -12.87
N LEU A 305 23.70 -2.70 -12.24
CA LEU A 305 22.43 -3.35 -12.55
C LEU A 305 21.95 -3.00 -13.96
N GLN A 306 21.96 -1.73 -14.34
CA GLN A 306 21.55 -1.27 -15.67
C GLN A 306 22.38 -1.90 -16.81
N ASN A 307 23.65 -2.20 -16.58
CA ASN A 307 24.57 -2.69 -17.62
C ASN A 307 24.68 -4.22 -17.71
N ASN A 308 24.25 -4.98 -16.68
CA ASN A 308 24.52 -6.42 -16.58
C ASN A 308 23.26 -7.29 -16.59
N TYR A 309 22.07 -6.68 -16.55
CA TYR A 309 20.79 -7.39 -16.41
C TYR A 309 19.76 -6.80 -17.37
N ASP A 310 18.92 -7.66 -17.95
CA ASP A 310 17.94 -7.27 -18.95
C ASP A 310 16.54 -7.04 -18.34
N TYR A 311 15.77 -6.13 -18.94
CA TYR A 311 14.38 -5.91 -18.57
C TYR A 311 13.47 -6.96 -19.24
N ASN A 312 12.70 -7.70 -18.43
CA ASN A 312 11.73 -8.69 -18.90
C ASN A 312 10.54 -8.84 -17.93
N LEU A 313 9.32 -8.66 -18.46
CA LEU A 313 8.06 -8.84 -17.72
C LEU A 313 7.67 -10.31 -17.54
N ARG A 314 8.34 -11.23 -18.25
CA ARG A 314 8.05 -12.67 -18.29
C ARG A 314 9.18 -13.47 -17.64
N VAL A 315 9.17 -13.49 -16.32
CA VAL A 315 10.14 -14.24 -15.51
C VAL A 315 9.47 -15.32 -14.68
N ASP A 316 10.27 -16.32 -14.30
CA ASP A 316 9.89 -17.31 -13.30
C ASP A 316 10.01 -16.71 -11.89
N PRO A 317 9.09 -17.01 -10.97
CA PRO A 317 9.20 -16.56 -9.59
C PRO A 317 10.37 -17.23 -8.86
N PRO A 318 10.93 -16.60 -7.80
CA PRO A 318 11.92 -17.23 -6.95
C PRO A 318 11.42 -18.55 -6.36
N PRO A 319 12.27 -19.59 -6.24
CA PRO A 319 11.95 -20.81 -5.52
C PRO A 319 11.53 -20.51 -4.07
N TYR A 320 10.65 -21.34 -3.50
CA TYR A 320 10.05 -21.13 -2.17
C TYR A 320 11.05 -20.86 -1.01
N ASN A 321 12.25 -21.45 -1.10
CA ASN A 321 13.31 -21.35 -0.10
C ASN A 321 14.51 -20.50 -0.58
N ALA A 322 14.39 -19.79 -1.69
CA ALA A 322 15.43 -18.91 -2.21
C ALA A 322 15.15 -17.46 -1.82
N ASP A 323 16.23 -16.70 -1.62
CA ASP A 323 16.14 -15.24 -1.53
C ASP A 323 15.91 -14.66 -2.93
N GLY A 324 14.97 -13.73 -3.06
CA GLY A 324 14.54 -13.21 -4.36
C GLY A 324 15.60 -12.32 -5.01
N VAL A 325 16.39 -11.58 -4.24
CA VAL A 325 17.51 -10.77 -4.76
C VAL A 325 18.64 -11.70 -5.19
N GLU A 326 18.93 -12.72 -4.40
CA GLU A 326 19.90 -13.76 -4.75
C GLU A 326 19.48 -14.55 -6.00
N HIS A 327 18.19 -14.82 -6.17
CA HIS A 327 17.67 -15.49 -7.35
C HIS A 327 17.79 -14.60 -8.59
N PHE A 328 17.43 -13.32 -8.49
CA PHE A 328 17.57 -12.36 -9.58
C PHE A 328 19.01 -12.19 -10.03
N LEU A 329 19.93 -11.90 -9.11
CA LEU A 329 21.33 -11.58 -9.42
C LEU A 329 22.09 -12.73 -10.11
N PHE A 330 21.77 -13.97 -9.79
CA PHE A 330 22.62 -15.12 -10.14
C PHE A 330 21.90 -16.21 -10.93
N THR A 331 20.57 -16.26 -10.89
CA THR A 331 19.77 -17.29 -11.59
C THR A 331 18.96 -16.70 -12.73
N LEU A 332 18.05 -15.75 -12.46
CA LEU A 332 17.21 -15.14 -13.52
C LEU A 332 18.05 -14.29 -14.46
N LYS A 333 18.83 -13.36 -13.90
CA LYS A 333 19.62 -12.35 -14.63
C LYS A 333 18.79 -11.42 -15.55
N GLU A 334 17.49 -11.47 -15.43
CA GLU A 334 16.52 -10.60 -16.09
C GLU A 334 15.31 -10.42 -15.18
N GLY A 335 14.58 -9.32 -15.33
CA GLY A 335 13.44 -9.02 -14.48
C GLY A 335 12.82 -7.66 -14.80
N TYR A 336 11.87 -7.23 -13.97
CA TYR A 336 11.21 -5.95 -14.13
C TYR A 336 11.48 -5.06 -12.91
N SER A 337 10.93 -3.85 -12.88
CA SER A 337 11.28 -2.77 -11.95
C SER A 337 11.39 -3.20 -10.48
N GLU A 338 10.45 -4.00 -9.97
CA GLU A 338 10.47 -4.49 -8.58
C GLU A 338 11.72 -5.31 -8.27
N TYR A 339 12.22 -6.12 -9.21
CA TYR A 339 13.45 -6.89 -9.03
C TYR A 339 14.68 -5.99 -9.01
N PHE A 340 14.77 -5.03 -9.93
CA PHE A 340 15.87 -4.08 -10.00
C PHE A 340 15.94 -3.19 -8.75
N ALA A 341 14.81 -2.61 -8.37
CA ALA A 341 14.70 -1.73 -7.21
C ALA A 341 14.92 -2.48 -5.88
N SER A 342 14.39 -3.70 -5.75
CA SER A 342 14.67 -4.57 -4.59
C SER A 342 16.16 -4.90 -4.49
N THR A 343 16.78 -5.27 -5.62
CA THR A 343 18.19 -5.66 -5.67
C THR A 343 19.09 -4.49 -5.32
N MET A 344 18.88 -3.32 -5.92
CA MET A 344 19.66 -2.13 -5.60
C MET A 344 19.51 -1.75 -4.12
N SER A 345 18.28 -1.75 -3.59
CA SER A 345 18.04 -1.42 -2.18
C SER A 345 18.79 -2.39 -1.26
N VAL A 346 18.66 -3.71 -1.48
CA VAL A 346 19.34 -4.73 -0.67
C VAL A 346 20.86 -4.62 -0.79
N MET A 347 21.41 -4.48 -2.00
CA MET A 347 22.83 -4.29 -2.21
C MET A 347 23.33 -3.08 -1.43
N LEU A 348 22.68 -1.92 -1.53
CA LEU A 348 23.09 -0.72 -0.79
C LEU A 348 23.09 -0.91 0.73
N ARG A 349 22.07 -1.60 1.26
CA ARG A 349 22.01 -1.95 2.68
C ARG A 349 23.16 -2.86 3.12
N THR A 350 23.71 -3.71 2.25
CA THR A 350 24.86 -4.57 2.60
C THR A 350 26.18 -3.80 2.79
N VAL A 351 26.24 -2.56 2.30
CA VAL A 351 27.39 -1.65 2.42
C VAL A 351 27.02 -0.38 3.19
N ASP A 352 26.06 -0.54 4.10
CA ASP A 352 25.65 0.45 5.10
C ASP A 352 25.13 1.78 4.51
N VAL A 353 24.53 1.74 3.31
CA VAL A 353 23.85 2.88 2.71
C VAL A 353 22.34 2.73 2.93
N PRO A 354 21.69 3.61 3.73
CA PRO A 354 20.26 3.50 4.01
C PRO A 354 19.43 3.71 2.75
N ALA A 355 18.64 2.70 2.40
CA ALA A 355 17.83 2.69 1.18
C ALA A 355 16.45 2.09 1.46
N ARG A 356 15.42 2.59 0.76
CA ARG A 356 14.05 2.07 0.83
C ARG A 356 13.50 1.84 -0.58
N LEU A 357 12.56 0.91 -0.67
CA LEU A 357 11.86 0.64 -1.91
C LEU A 357 10.64 1.56 -2.02
N ALA A 358 10.48 2.23 -3.15
CA ALA A 358 9.29 3.01 -3.48
C ALA A 358 8.56 2.40 -4.68
N VAL A 359 7.22 2.44 -4.64
CA VAL A 359 6.36 1.90 -5.69
C VAL A 359 5.26 2.91 -6.04
N GLY A 360 4.87 2.92 -7.31
CA GLY A 360 3.87 3.84 -7.82
C GLY A 360 3.84 3.84 -9.34
N TYR A 361 3.76 5.02 -9.94
CA TYR A 361 3.84 5.19 -11.39
C TYR A 361 4.98 6.13 -11.78
N THR A 362 5.62 5.88 -12.94
CA THR A 362 6.45 6.90 -13.59
C THR A 362 5.61 8.07 -14.08
N THR A 363 6.27 9.13 -14.55
CA THR A 363 5.64 10.41 -14.95
C THR A 363 4.50 10.25 -15.95
N GLY A 364 4.57 9.27 -16.85
CA GLY A 364 3.62 9.09 -17.94
C GLY A 364 3.96 9.94 -19.16
N THR A 365 3.01 10.11 -20.08
CA THR A 365 3.21 10.89 -21.31
C THR A 365 2.65 12.29 -21.15
N ARG A 366 3.48 13.33 -21.35
CA ARG A 366 3.02 14.72 -21.36
C ARG A 366 2.09 14.96 -22.54
N VAL A 367 0.96 15.60 -22.29
CA VAL A 367 0.03 16.04 -23.33
C VAL A 367 0.61 17.28 -24.02
N GLU A 368 0.62 17.25 -25.35
CA GLU A 368 1.16 18.34 -26.14
C GLU A 368 0.52 19.70 -25.78
N GLY A 369 1.38 20.71 -25.56
CA GLY A 369 0.98 22.07 -25.21
C GLY A 369 0.39 22.26 -23.81
N ARG A 370 0.45 21.26 -22.91
CA ARG A 370 -0.10 21.33 -21.56
C ARG A 370 0.81 20.71 -20.50
N ASP A 371 0.74 21.21 -19.28
CA ASP A 371 1.38 20.63 -18.08
C ASP A 371 0.57 19.48 -17.50
N VAL A 372 0.03 18.63 -18.38
CA VAL A 372 -0.83 17.51 -18.02
C VAL A 372 -0.19 16.22 -18.51
N PHE A 373 -0.10 15.23 -17.63
CA PHE A 373 0.48 13.93 -17.90
C PHE A 373 -0.60 12.84 -17.92
N ALA A 374 -0.61 12.06 -18.99
CA ALA A 374 -1.41 10.84 -19.12
C ALA A 374 -0.61 9.66 -18.56
N VAL A 375 -1.03 9.12 -17.43
CA VAL A 375 -0.38 7.95 -16.80
C VAL A 375 -1.19 6.71 -17.11
N THR A 376 -0.52 5.68 -17.60
CA THR A 376 -1.09 4.37 -17.93
C THR A 376 -0.66 3.31 -16.93
N ASP A 377 -1.37 2.19 -16.89
CA ASP A 377 -1.02 1.05 -16.05
C ASP A 377 0.36 0.45 -16.41
N SER A 378 0.83 0.62 -17.64
CA SER A 378 2.21 0.31 -18.05
C SER A 378 3.27 1.24 -17.49
N ASN A 379 2.87 2.36 -16.87
CA ASN A 379 3.80 3.21 -16.12
C ASN A 379 3.98 2.73 -14.67
N ASN A 380 3.33 1.66 -14.21
CA ASN A 380 3.57 1.16 -12.85
C ASN A 380 5.01 0.70 -12.73
N HIS A 381 5.65 1.18 -11.67
CA HIS A 381 7.09 1.15 -11.53
C HIS A 381 7.51 1.12 -10.07
N ALA A 382 8.69 0.55 -9.85
CA ALA A 382 9.37 0.52 -8.57
C ALA A 382 10.77 1.13 -8.73
N TRP A 383 11.16 1.97 -7.77
CA TRP A 383 12.46 2.63 -7.75
C TRP A 383 13.05 2.60 -6.34
N VAL A 384 14.28 3.07 -6.20
CA VAL A 384 14.98 3.14 -4.92
C VAL A 384 15.00 4.57 -4.45
N GLU A 385 14.79 4.78 -3.15
CA GLU A 385 15.10 6.05 -2.51
C GLU A 385 16.24 5.82 -1.51
N VAL A 386 17.28 6.64 -1.59
CA VAL A 386 18.47 6.58 -0.73
C VAL A 386 18.47 7.79 0.19
N TYR A 387 18.74 7.58 1.48
CA TYR A 387 18.76 8.67 2.44
C TYR A 387 20.12 9.36 2.45
N PHE A 388 20.12 10.70 2.38
CA PHE A 388 21.31 11.52 2.52
C PHE A 388 21.11 12.51 3.69
N PRO A 389 22.02 12.55 4.67
CA PRO A 389 21.91 13.48 5.78
C PRO A 389 21.75 14.92 5.30
N ASN A 390 20.81 15.66 5.90
CA ASN A 390 20.41 17.04 5.53
C ASN A 390 19.71 17.20 4.17
N PHE A 391 19.47 16.14 3.40
CA PHE A 391 18.73 16.20 2.13
C PHE A 391 17.52 15.25 2.09
N GLY A 392 17.44 14.30 3.02
CA GLY A 392 16.37 13.33 3.12
C GLY A 392 16.47 12.24 2.05
N TRP A 393 15.32 11.74 1.61
CA TRP A 393 15.23 10.69 0.60
C TRP A 393 15.42 11.23 -0.81
N ILE A 394 16.29 10.57 -1.59
CA ILE A 394 16.61 10.93 -2.98
C ILE A 394 16.41 9.71 -3.87
N PRO A 395 15.67 9.81 -4.98
CA PRO A 395 15.39 8.68 -5.85
C PRO A 395 16.59 8.27 -6.71
N PHE A 396 16.67 6.98 -7.03
CA PHE A 396 17.63 6.32 -7.93
C PHE A 396 16.88 5.31 -8.81
N GLU A 397 17.34 5.13 -10.04
CA GLU A 397 16.65 4.32 -11.05
C GLU A 397 17.54 3.16 -11.53
N PRO A 398 17.46 1.97 -10.91
CA PRO A 398 18.27 0.82 -11.32
C PRO A 398 17.76 0.13 -12.59
N THR A 399 16.56 0.43 -13.07
CA THR A 399 15.96 -0.26 -14.22
C THR A 399 16.59 0.21 -15.53
N PRO A 400 17.08 -0.70 -16.39
CA PRO A 400 17.69 -0.33 -17.66
C PRO A 400 16.67 0.28 -18.62
N GLY A 401 17.06 1.35 -19.32
CA GLY A 401 16.21 2.05 -20.28
C GLY A 401 15.23 3.06 -19.67
N GLU A 402 15.07 3.06 -18.34
CA GLU A 402 14.32 4.07 -17.61
C GLU A 402 15.24 5.18 -17.09
N SER A 403 14.67 6.36 -16.89
CA SER A 403 15.37 7.49 -16.28
C SER A 403 14.47 8.20 -15.29
N LEU A 404 15.07 8.70 -14.21
CA LEU A 404 14.40 9.62 -13.31
C LEU A 404 13.89 10.85 -14.07
N PRO A 405 12.81 11.48 -13.59
CA PRO A 405 12.34 12.74 -14.14
C PRO A 405 13.44 13.81 -14.14
N GLY A 406 13.39 14.72 -15.11
CA GLY A 406 14.34 15.83 -15.17
C GLY A 406 14.32 16.67 -13.88
N ALA A 407 15.48 17.22 -13.49
CA ALA A 407 15.54 18.10 -12.33
C ALA A 407 14.63 19.32 -12.55
N TYR A 408 13.69 19.53 -11.63
CA TYR A 408 12.80 20.68 -11.70
C TYR A 408 13.59 21.99 -11.58
N GLN A 409 13.34 22.92 -12.50
CA GLN A 409 13.94 24.25 -12.49
C GLN A 409 12.82 25.27 -12.29
N PRO A 410 12.65 25.82 -11.07
CA PRO A 410 11.65 26.87 -10.86
C PRO A 410 12.00 28.10 -11.69
N ASP A 411 11.11 28.46 -12.62
CA ASP A 411 11.12 29.67 -13.46
C ASP A 411 12.45 29.99 -14.19
N SER A 412 12.79 29.23 -15.23
CA SER A 412 13.66 29.71 -16.31
C SER A 412 12.92 30.59 -17.33
N GLU A 413 11.59 30.48 -17.44
CA GLU A 413 10.82 31.19 -18.48
C GLU A 413 10.47 32.65 -18.12
N ARG A 414 10.41 33.02 -16.83
CA ARG A 414 10.11 34.41 -16.45
C ARG A 414 11.28 35.39 -16.63
N ARG A 415 12.53 34.90 -16.66
CA ARG A 415 13.72 35.77 -16.87
C ARG A 415 14.05 36.02 -18.34
N SER A 416 13.64 35.15 -19.26
CA SER A 416 13.87 35.37 -20.69
C SER A 416 12.88 36.38 -21.30
N LEU A 417 11.70 36.55 -20.71
CA LEU A 417 10.69 37.51 -21.18
C LEU A 417 10.83 38.92 -20.59
N LEU A 418 11.59 39.09 -19.51
CA LEU A 418 11.85 40.39 -18.86
C LEU A 418 13.22 41.00 -19.21
N THR A 419 14.05 40.29 -19.97
CA THR A 419 15.39 40.74 -20.38
C THR A 419 15.58 40.83 -21.91
N GLY A 420 14.47 40.81 -22.65
CA GLY A 420 14.43 41.05 -24.10
C GLY A 420 13.89 42.44 -24.43
N ASN A 421 14.81 43.35 -24.79
CA ASN A 421 14.58 44.60 -25.53
C ASN A 421 13.66 45.68 -24.93
N LEU A 422 14.23 46.49 -24.03
CA LEU A 422 14.00 47.93 -24.04
C LEU A 422 14.86 48.57 -25.14
N THR A 423 14.32 48.72 -26.34
CA THR A 423 14.61 49.80 -27.32
C THR A 423 13.75 49.58 -28.56
N ASP A 424 12.70 50.36 -28.70
CA ASP A 424 12.54 51.39 -29.74
C ASP A 424 11.08 51.51 -30.17
N ALA A 425 10.56 52.72 -30.09
CA ALA A 425 9.18 53.07 -30.39
C ALA A 425 9.13 53.80 -31.73
N SER A 426 8.23 53.41 -32.64
CA SER A 426 7.28 54.32 -33.32
C SER A 426 6.57 53.71 -34.55
N ALA A 427 5.24 53.78 -34.48
CA ALA A 427 4.30 54.43 -35.41
C ALA A 427 3.93 53.84 -36.79
N LEU A 428 2.61 54.02 -37.08
CA LEU A 428 1.88 53.96 -38.36
C LEU A 428 1.58 52.51 -38.87
N ASP A 429 0.49 52.17 -39.54
CA ASP A 429 -0.49 52.93 -40.34
C ASP A 429 -1.80 52.12 -40.56
N ASP A 430 -2.84 52.82 -41.02
CA ASP A 430 -4.22 52.47 -41.35
C ASP A 430 -4.49 51.26 -42.28
N GLY A 431 -5.75 50.80 -42.27
CA GLY A 431 -6.30 49.89 -43.28
C GLY A 431 -7.77 49.50 -43.09
N CYS A 432 -8.68 50.48 -43.19
CA CYS A 432 -10.13 50.28 -43.31
C CYS A 432 -10.51 49.47 -44.57
N PHE A 433 -11.57 48.65 -44.48
CA PHE A 433 -12.54 48.45 -45.57
C PHE A 433 -13.91 48.08 -45.00
N ASP A 434 -14.89 48.86 -45.41
CA ASP A 434 -16.30 48.92 -44.98
C ASP A 434 -17.25 47.95 -45.73
N ASP A 435 -18.48 47.93 -45.21
CA ASP A 435 -19.80 47.74 -45.83
C ASP A 435 -20.40 46.32 -45.97
N PHE A 436 -21.51 46.06 -45.26
CA PHE A 436 -22.86 46.39 -45.74
C PHE A 436 -23.94 46.09 -44.66
N ASP A 437 -24.71 47.13 -44.30
CA ASP A 437 -26.18 47.25 -44.08
C ASP A 437 -27.01 46.07 -43.54
N ASP A 438 -28.12 46.20 -42.82
CA ASP A 438 -28.88 47.26 -42.12
C ASP A 438 -30.19 46.53 -41.73
N PHE A 439 -30.75 46.71 -40.52
CA PHE A 439 -32.21 46.65 -40.25
C PHE A 439 -32.56 46.92 -38.76
N GLU A 440 -33.07 48.13 -38.55
CA GLU A 440 -34.26 48.53 -37.76
C GLU A 440 -34.34 48.29 -36.23
N ASP A 441 -33.91 49.35 -35.52
CA ASP A 441 -34.67 50.25 -34.63
C ASP A 441 -36.09 49.87 -34.15
N CYS A 442 -36.31 49.89 -32.82
CA CYS A 442 -37.25 50.81 -32.13
C CYS A 442 -37.41 50.48 -30.64
N GLY A 443 -37.05 51.44 -29.76
CA GLY A 443 -37.96 51.93 -28.71
C GLY A 443 -37.70 51.57 -27.24
N ASP A 444 -36.73 52.27 -26.64
CA ASP A 444 -36.74 53.04 -25.38
C ASP A 444 -37.72 52.74 -24.21
N GLU A 445 -37.13 52.69 -23.00
CA GLU A 445 -37.43 53.51 -21.78
C GLU A 445 -37.33 52.73 -20.44
N GLU A 446 -36.28 53.02 -19.66
CA GLU A 446 -36.32 53.07 -18.18
C GLU A 446 -36.87 54.48 -17.74
N PRO A 447 -37.17 54.85 -16.45
CA PRO A 447 -36.69 54.27 -15.17
C PRO A 447 -37.60 54.39 -13.89
N THR A 448 -37.06 53.87 -12.78
CA THR A 448 -37.21 54.26 -11.34
C THR A 448 -38.28 53.66 -10.38
N LEU A 449 -37.75 53.35 -9.17
CA LEU A 449 -38.24 52.79 -7.88
C LEU A 449 -39.28 53.70 -7.14
N PRO A 450 -39.89 53.39 -5.94
CA PRO A 450 -39.42 52.52 -4.84
C PRO A 450 -40.46 51.86 -3.85
N VAL A 451 -39.91 51.19 -2.80
CA VAL A 451 -40.44 50.84 -1.43
C VAL A 451 -41.60 49.83 -1.24
N GLY A 452 -41.35 48.82 -0.36
CA GLY A 452 -42.40 48.15 0.43
C GLY A 452 -41.98 46.78 0.99
N GLY A 453 -41.96 46.62 2.32
CA GLY A 453 -41.40 45.44 3.02
C GLY A 453 -42.37 44.33 3.47
N ALA A 454 -41.74 43.31 4.10
CA ALA A 454 -42.24 42.28 5.02
C ALA A 454 -43.12 41.12 4.49
N ALA A 455 -42.67 39.87 4.66
CA ALA A 455 -43.09 38.99 5.78
C ALA A 455 -42.62 37.54 5.59
N ALA A 456 -42.13 36.94 6.68
CA ALA A 456 -41.77 35.53 6.78
C ALA A 456 -43.02 34.63 6.90
N GLY A 457 -43.10 33.58 6.08
CA GLY A 457 -44.11 32.53 6.17
C GLY A 457 -43.56 31.24 6.78
N ARG A 458 -44.06 30.87 7.97
CA ARG A 458 -43.89 29.55 8.60
C ARG A 458 -44.69 28.49 7.85
N GLY A 459 -44.03 27.44 7.35
CA GLY A 459 -44.67 26.24 6.79
C GLY A 459 -44.80 25.12 7.83
N GLN A 460 -46.03 24.66 8.04
CA GLN A 460 -46.43 23.54 8.90
C GLN A 460 -45.96 22.17 8.36
N THR A 461 -45.53 21.28 9.26
CA THR A 461 -45.12 19.89 8.96
C THR A 461 -46.29 18.92 9.09
N ASN A 462 -46.56 18.12 8.05
CA ASN A 462 -47.54 17.03 8.06
C ASN A 462 -46.89 15.71 8.55
N PRO A 463 -47.55 14.89 9.42
CA PRO A 463 -46.91 13.74 10.09
C PRO A 463 -46.86 12.44 9.26
N VAL A 464 -47.19 12.47 7.97
CA VAL A 464 -47.27 11.26 7.12
C VAL A 464 -45.93 10.95 6.41
N LEU A 465 -44.97 11.88 6.47
CA LEU A 465 -43.66 11.81 5.80
C LEU A 465 -42.51 11.31 6.70
N GLU A 466 -42.80 10.68 7.83
CA GLU A 466 -41.76 10.22 8.79
C GLU A 466 -41.52 8.68 8.75
N LEU A 467 -42.36 7.91 8.03
CA LEU A 467 -42.28 6.44 7.97
C LEU A 467 -41.56 5.89 6.71
N TRP A 468 -41.35 6.71 5.68
CA TRP A 468 -40.64 6.29 4.45
C TRP A 468 -39.17 5.84 4.65
N PRO A 469 -38.38 6.34 5.62
CA PRO A 469 -37.01 5.86 5.81
C PRO A 469 -36.99 4.42 6.31
N TRP A 470 -37.94 4.07 7.18
CA TRP A 470 -38.12 2.72 7.72
C TRP A 470 -38.64 1.76 6.64
N ALA A 471 -39.51 2.22 5.75
CA ALA A 471 -39.97 1.44 4.60
C ALA A 471 -38.83 1.13 3.61
N LEU A 472 -37.95 2.10 3.35
CA LEU A 472 -36.77 1.90 2.48
C LEU A 472 -35.73 0.99 3.12
N LEU A 473 -35.50 1.10 4.43
CA LEU A 473 -34.63 0.19 5.17
C LEU A 473 -35.17 -1.24 5.18
N ALA A 474 -36.47 -1.43 5.41
CA ALA A 474 -37.11 -2.74 5.35
C ALA A 474 -37.01 -3.35 3.94
N LEU A 475 -37.18 -2.54 2.89
CA LEU A 475 -37.02 -2.96 1.50
C LEU A 475 -35.57 -3.37 1.20
N GLY A 476 -34.59 -2.57 1.62
CA GLY A 476 -33.17 -2.86 1.47
C GLY A 476 -32.76 -4.16 2.17
N ALA A 477 -33.21 -4.35 3.41
CA ALA A 477 -32.99 -5.59 4.16
C ALA A 477 -33.62 -6.80 3.46
N ALA A 478 -34.83 -6.67 2.92
CA ALA A 478 -35.50 -7.74 2.17
C ALA A 478 -34.74 -8.12 0.89
N VAL A 479 -34.19 -7.15 0.15
CA VAL A 479 -33.38 -7.39 -1.05
C VAL A 479 -32.08 -8.11 -0.69
N VAL A 480 -31.40 -7.70 0.38
CA VAL A 480 -30.17 -8.34 0.85
C VAL A 480 -30.44 -9.78 1.30
N LEU A 481 -31.50 -10.00 2.09
CA LEU A 481 -31.92 -11.33 2.51
C LEU A 481 -32.30 -12.22 1.32
N TYR A 482 -32.99 -11.68 0.32
CA TYR A 482 -33.29 -12.40 -0.92
C TYR A 482 -32.02 -12.76 -1.70
N GLY A 483 -31.06 -11.83 -1.80
CA GLY A 483 -29.76 -12.06 -2.44
C GLY A 483 -28.96 -13.16 -1.75
N LEU A 484 -28.86 -13.11 -0.42
CA LEU A 484 -28.22 -14.14 0.40
C LEU A 484 -28.92 -15.50 0.26
N ALA A 485 -30.25 -15.54 0.34
CA ALA A 485 -31.04 -16.76 0.15
C ALA A 485 -30.81 -17.35 -1.25
N ARG A 486 -30.79 -16.52 -2.30
CA ARG A 486 -30.53 -16.94 -3.68
C ARG A 486 -29.10 -17.44 -3.89
N LEU A 487 -28.11 -16.79 -3.28
CA LEU A 487 -26.71 -17.21 -3.34
C LEU A 487 -26.50 -18.56 -2.65
N LEU A 488 -27.04 -18.72 -1.44
CA LEU A 488 -26.99 -19.98 -0.70
C LEU A 488 -27.75 -21.09 -1.45
N TRP A 489 -28.90 -20.79 -2.05
CA TRP A 489 -29.64 -21.73 -2.88
C TRP A 489 -28.84 -22.16 -4.11
N ASN A 490 -28.19 -21.24 -4.81
CA ASN A 490 -27.37 -21.54 -5.98
C ASN A 490 -26.10 -22.33 -5.62
N ARG A 491 -25.50 -22.03 -4.47
CA ARG A 491 -24.31 -22.70 -3.97
C ARG A 491 -24.60 -24.14 -3.54
N PHE A 492 -25.69 -24.37 -2.81
CA PHE A 492 -25.95 -25.65 -2.14
C PHE A 492 -27.12 -26.45 -2.70
N MET A 493 -28.18 -25.83 -3.24
CA MET A 493 -29.45 -26.51 -3.58
C MET A 493 -29.75 -26.62 -5.08
N ALA A 494 -29.13 -25.78 -5.91
CA ALA A 494 -29.32 -25.81 -7.36
C ALA A 494 -28.96 -27.18 -7.95
N VAL A 495 -29.65 -27.58 -9.01
CA VAL A 495 -29.34 -28.81 -9.76
C VAL A 495 -28.07 -28.56 -10.57
N SER A 496 -27.08 -29.46 -10.47
CA SER A 496 -25.88 -29.42 -11.30
C SER A 496 -25.87 -30.57 -12.30
N THR A 497 -25.33 -30.32 -13.49
CA THR A 497 -25.07 -31.36 -14.51
C THR A 497 -23.75 -32.10 -14.27
N SER A 498 -22.91 -31.64 -13.35
CA SER A 498 -21.61 -32.23 -13.03
C SER A 498 -21.70 -33.19 -11.83
N PRO A 499 -21.32 -34.47 -11.98
CA PRO A 499 -21.33 -35.44 -10.88
C PRO A 499 -20.44 -35.03 -9.69
N ARG A 500 -19.31 -34.37 -9.96
CA ARG A 500 -18.37 -33.91 -8.93
C ARG A 500 -18.98 -32.81 -8.06
N ILE A 501 -19.61 -31.81 -8.68
CA ILE A 501 -20.26 -30.71 -7.95
C ILE A 501 -21.39 -31.25 -7.08
N MET A 502 -22.15 -32.22 -7.61
CA MET A 502 -23.29 -32.77 -6.89
C MET A 502 -22.89 -33.67 -5.72
N PHE A 503 -21.83 -34.47 -5.86
CA PHE A 503 -21.26 -35.24 -4.75
C PHE A 503 -20.68 -34.34 -3.66
N ASN A 504 -20.00 -33.25 -4.03
CA ASN A 504 -19.51 -32.27 -3.06
C ASN A 504 -20.66 -31.61 -2.30
N ARG A 505 -21.73 -31.19 -2.99
CA ARG A 505 -22.93 -30.64 -2.34
C ARG A 505 -23.59 -31.64 -1.40
N LEU A 506 -23.72 -32.90 -1.82
CA LEU A 506 -24.22 -33.98 -0.97
C LEU A 506 -23.37 -34.15 0.30
N SER A 507 -22.04 -34.14 0.14
CA SER A 507 -21.08 -34.27 1.24
C SER A 507 -21.16 -33.09 2.21
N THR A 508 -21.28 -31.87 1.70
CA THR A 508 -21.42 -30.67 2.54
C THR A 508 -22.73 -30.66 3.33
N LEU A 509 -23.85 -31.04 2.70
CA LEU A 509 -25.12 -31.18 3.42
C LEU A 509 -25.07 -32.32 4.45
N ALA A 510 -24.36 -33.40 4.14
CA ALA A 510 -24.14 -34.50 5.08
C ALA A 510 -23.29 -34.09 6.29
N THR A 511 -22.22 -33.30 6.10
CA THR A 511 -21.45 -32.74 7.22
C THR A 511 -22.31 -31.86 8.13
N LEU A 512 -23.23 -31.07 7.56
CA LEU A 512 -24.16 -30.26 8.36
C LEU A 512 -25.13 -31.11 9.19
N ALA A 513 -25.42 -32.35 8.75
CA ALA A 513 -26.19 -33.34 9.49
C ALA A 513 -25.34 -34.24 10.41
N ALA A 514 -24.05 -33.91 10.61
CA ALA A 514 -23.07 -34.75 11.32
C ALA A 514 -22.95 -36.18 10.76
N ALA A 515 -23.16 -36.32 9.46
CA ALA A 515 -23.09 -37.57 8.69
C ALA A 515 -22.09 -37.44 7.53
N GLY A 516 -21.11 -36.56 7.66
CA GLY A 516 -20.10 -36.26 6.63
C GLY A 516 -19.15 -37.44 6.33
N PRO A 517 -18.42 -37.36 5.22
CA PRO A 517 -17.43 -38.39 4.86
C PRO A 517 -16.26 -38.38 5.86
N VAL A 518 -15.79 -39.58 6.23
CA VAL A 518 -14.62 -39.78 7.10
C VAL A 518 -13.40 -40.12 6.25
N GLU A 519 -12.20 -39.77 6.70
CA GLU A 519 -10.96 -39.81 5.91
C GLU A 519 -10.63 -41.18 5.27
N PHE A 520 -10.97 -42.27 5.98
CA PHE A 520 -10.73 -43.65 5.52
C PHE A 520 -11.93 -44.29 4.80
N GLN A 521 -12.99 -43.52 4.51
CA GLN A 521 -14.23 -44.06 3.94
C GLN A 521 -14.26 -43.91 2.41
N THR A 522 -14.55 -45.01 1.70
CA THR A 522 -14.78 -44.94 0.25
C THR A 522 -16.10 -44.22 -0.07
N PRO A 523 -16.25 -43.60 -1.26
CA PRO A 523 -17.50 -42.95 -1.63
C PRO A 523 -18.73 -43.87 -1.55
N TYR A 524 -18.58 -45.16 -1.84
CA TYR A 524 -19.66 -46.16 -1.71
C TYR A 524 -20.00 -46.46 -0.24
N GLN A 525 -18.99 -46.59 0.63
CA GLN A 525 -19.24 -46.74 2.06
C GLN A 525 -19.91 -45.49 2.64
N PHE A 526 -19.51 -44.30 2.19
CA PHE A 526 -20.15 -43.03 2.55
C PHE A 526 -21.61 -43.01 2.10
N GLY A 527 -21.88 -43.41 0.86
CA GLY A 527 -23.24 -43.54 0.32
C GLY A 527 -24.13 -44.47 1.14
N ARG A 528 -23.63 -45.64 1.56
CA ARG A 528 -24.39 -46.59 2.41
C ARG A 528 -24.70 -46.02 3.80
N ARG A 529 -23.74 -45.34 4.42
CA ARG A 529 -23.96 -44.67 5.72
C ARG A 529 -25.04 -43.60 5.64
N LEU A 530 -25.13 -42.89 4.51
CA LEU A 530 -26.18 -41.89 4.29
C LEU A 530 -27.59 -42.48 4.21
N GLU A 531 -27.74 -43.79 3.94
CA GLU A 531 -29.05 -44.45 3.92
C GLU A 531 -29.66 -44.57 5.32
N GLU A 532 -28.82 -44.67 6.36
CA GLU A 532 -29.24 -44.66 7.76
C GLU A 532 -29.81 -43.30 8.18
N VAL A 533 -29.32 -42.22 7.57
CA VAL A 533 -29.73 -40.83 7.85
C VAL A 533 -30.91 -40.39 6.98
N LEU A 534 -31.04 -40.96 5.79
CA LEU A 534 -32.12 -40.66 4.84
C LEU A 534 -32.91 -41.94 4.44
N PRO A 535 -33.76 -42.46 5.34
CA PRO A 535 -34.58 -43.63 5.02
C PRO A 535 -35.46 -43.36 3.79
N GLY A 536 -35.39 -44.28 2.81
CA GLY A 536 -36.14 -44.19 1.55
C GLY A 536 -35.47 -43.35 0.45
N GLN A 537 -34.21 -42.91 0.59
CA GLN A 537 -33.46 -42.21 -0.47
C GLN A 537 -32.17 -42.90 -0.92
N GLY A 538 -31.90 -44.13 -0.47
CA GLY A 538 -30.67 -44.87 -0.82
C GLY A 538 -30.47 -45.05 -2.33
N GLN A 539 -31.54 -45.28 -3.08
CA GLN A 539 -31.45 -45.34 -4.55
C GLN A 539 -31.03 -43.99 -5.17
N SER A 540 -31.53 -42.87 -4.66
CA SER A 540 -31.13 -41.54 -5.12
C SER A 540 -29.67 -41.24 -4.76
N VAL A 541 -29.25 -41.59 -3.53
CA VAL A 541 -27.87 -41.38 -3.06
C VAL A 541 -26.89 -42.24 -3.88
N SER A 542 -27.20 -43.51 -4.13
CA SER A 542 -26.36 -44.41 -4.92
C SER A 542 -26.19 -43.96 -6.37
N VAL A 543 -27.22 -43.37 -6.99
CA VAL A 543 -27.12 -42.78 -8.34
C VAL A 543 -26.09 -41.63 -8.36
N ILE A 544 -26.07 -40.77 -7.34
CA ILE A 544 -25.15 -39.63 -7.25
C ILE A 544 -23.71 -40.11 -6.98
N VAL A 545 -23.56 -41.01 -6.01
CA VAL A 545 -22.26 -41.59 -5.63
C VAL A 545 -21.67 -42.40 -6.78
N GLY A 546 -22.48 -43.22 -7.45
CA GLY A 546 -22.07 -44.03 -8.60
C GLY A 546 -21.61 -43.18 -9.78
N ALA A 547 -22.35 -42.09 -10.09
CA ALA A 547 -21.95 -41.16 -11.13
C ALA A 547 -20.62 -40.46 -10.79
N TYR A 548 -20.41 -40.06 -9.54
CA TYR A 548 -19.16 -39.47 -9.09
C TYR A 548 -17.98 -40.44 -9.23
N VAL A 549 -18.12 -41.67 -8.74
CA VAL A 549 -17.06 -42.68 -8.79
C VAL A 549 -16.70 -43.04 -10.25
N ARG A 550 -17.72 -43.26 -11.10
CA ARG A 550 -17.52 -43.60 -12.51
C ARG A 550 -16.81 -42.47 -13.28
N THR A 551 -17.15 -41.22 -13.01
CA THR A 551 -16.48 -40.08 -13.65
C THR A 551 -15.08 -39.84 -13.09
N ARG A 552 -14.89 -39.93 -11.77
CA ARG A 552 -13.60 -39.63 -11.10
C ARG A 552 -12.55 -40.71 -11.30
N TYR A 553 -12.93 -41.98 -11.12
CA TYR A 553 -12.01 -43.12 -11.15
C TYR A 553 -12.10 -43.91 -12.46
N GLY A 554 -13.28 -43.94 -13.09
CA GLY A 554 -13.48 -44.63 -14.37
C GLY A 554 -13.21 -43.77 -15.61
N LYS A 555 -12.94 -42.46 -15.46
CA LYS A 555 -12.75 -41.48 -16.55
C LYS A 555 -13.86 -41.47 -17.62
N LYS A 556 -15.06 -41.96 -17.30
CA LYS A 556 -16.22 -41.99 -18.21
C LYS A 556 -17.17 -40.83 -17.88
N PRO A 557 -17.38 -39.87 -18.80
CA PRO A 557 -18.34 -38.79 -18.57
C PRO A 557 -19.78 -39.35 -18.57
N PRO A 558 -20.70 -38.74 -17.81
CA PRO A 558 -22.07 -39.23 -17.73
C PRO A 558 -22.84 -38.98 -19.05
N THR A 559 -23.53 -40.01 -19.51
CA THR A 559 -24.47 -39.95 -20.63
C THR A 559 -25.63 -38.99 -20.33
N ALA A 560 -26.38 -38.59 -21.37
CA ALA A 560 -27.52 -37.69 -21.19
C ALA A 560 -28.62 -38.28 -20.29
N SER A 561 -28.86 -39.59 -20.37
CA SER A 561 -29.80 -40.33 -19.51
C SER A 561 -29.31 -40.35 -18.05
N GLU A 562 -28.02 -40.60 -17.81
CA GLU A 562 -27.42 -40.56 -16.47
C GLU A 562 -27.49 -39.16 -15.84
N ARG A 563 -27.23 -38.10 -16.62
CA ARG A 563 -27.39 -36.72 -16.14
C ARG A 563 -28.83 -36.41 -15.73
N ARG A 564 -29.81 -36.93 -16.48
CA ARG A 564 -31.24 -36.79 -16.14
C ARG A 564 -31.58 -37.53 -14.85
N MET A 565 -31.17 -38.79 -14.71
CA MET A 565 -31.38 -39.57 -13.49
C MET A 565 -30.73 -38.92 -12.28
N MET A 566 -29.51 -38.42 -12.45
CA MET A 566 -28.76 -37.69 -11.44
C MET A 566 -29.48 -36.40 -11.00
N SER A 567 -30.04 -35.65 -11.94
CA SER A 567 -30.82 -34.43 -11.63
C SER A 567 -32.09 -34.73 -10.83
N LEU A 568 -32.76 -35.84 -11.13
CA LEU A 568 -33.95 -36.30 -10.42
C LEU A 568 -33.59 -36.79 -9.01
N ALA A 569 -32.51 -37.55 -8.89
CA ALA A 569 -31.97 -38.01 -7.60
C ALA A 569 -31.54 -36.84 -6.69
N TRP A 570 -31.00 -35.76 -7.26
CA TRP A 570 -30.68 -34.57 -6.45
C TRP A 570 -31.92 -33.86 -5.92
N ARG A 571 -32.97 -33.75 -6.76
CA ARG A 571 -34.23 -33.10 -6.36
C ARG A 571 -34.93 -33.83 -5.21
N SER A 572 -34.84 -35.16 -5.16
CA SER A 572 -35.42 -35.98 -4.08
C SER A 572 -34.60 -35.92 -2.78
N VAL A 573 -33.27 -35.77 -2.87
CA VAL A 573 -32.36 -35.79 -1.69
C VAL A 573 -32.18 -34.43 -1.04
N ARG A 574 -32.05 -33.33 -1.81
CA ARG A 574 -31.57 -32.03 -1.31
C ARG A 574 -32.38 -31.43 -0.15
N LEU A 575 -33.71 -31.47 -0.23
CA LEU A 575 -34.58 -30.90 0.81
C LEU A 575 -34.63 -31.81 2.04
N ARG A 576 -34.58 -33.13 1.85
CA ARG A 576 -34.60 -34.10 2.96
C ARG A 576 -33.29 -34.05 3.74
N MET A 577 -32.16 -33.88 3.06
CA MET A 577 -30.86 -33.69 3.72
C MET A 577 -30.81 -32.37 4.50
N LEU A 578 -31.39 -31.29 3.96
CA LEU A 578 -31.53 -30.04 4.70
C LEU A 578 -32.40 -30.22 5.96
N TRP A 579 -33.53 -30.89 5.84
CA TRP A 579 -34.41 -31.20 6.98
C TRP A 579 -33.72 -32.08 8.02
N ALA A 580 -32.92 -33.06 7.61
CA ALA A 580 -32.13 -33.88 8.53
C ALA A 580 -31.08 -33.04 9.29
N ALA A 581 -30.45 -32.07 8.62
CA ALA A 581 -29.52 -31.14 9.26
C ALA A 581 -30.20 -30.19 10.26
N VAL A 582 -31.42 -29.74 9.97
CA VAL A 582 -32.20 -28.87 10.87
C VAL A 582 -32.71 -29.65 12.08
N LYS A 583 -33.35 -30.81 11.87
CA LYS A 583 -33.99 -31.61 12.92
C LYS A 583 -33.01 -32.06 14.02
N ARG A 584 -31.75 -32.28 13.66
CA ARG A 584 -30.69 -32.74 14.57
C ARG A 584 -29.99 -31.61 15.35
N ARG A 585 -30.26 -30.34 15.02
CA ARG A 585 -29.79 -29.17 15.80
C ARG A 585 -30.81 -28.72 16.86
N THR A 586 -32.06 -29.18 16.74
CA THR A 586 -33.17 -28.83 17.64
C THR A 586 -33.45 -29.89 18.72
N THR A 587 -32.75 -31.02 18.66
CA THR A 587 -32.69 -32.10 19.66
C THR A 587 -31.27 -32.19 20.16
#